data_AF-A0A2E0TPK9-F1
#
_entry.id   AF-A0A2E0TPK9-F1
#
_cell.length_a   1.000
_cell.length_b   1.000
_cell.length_c   1.000
_cell.angle_alpha   90.00
_cell.angle_beta   90.00
_cell.angle_gamma   90.00
#
_symmetry.space_group_name_H-M   'P 1'
#
loop_
_entity.id
_entity.type
_entity.pdbx_description
1 polymer ?
#
loop_
_entity_poly.entity_id
_entity_poly.type
_entity_poly.pdbx_seq_one_letter_code
_entity_poly.pdbx_strand_id
1 'polypeptide(L)'
;MRFATLSSLLLALGCAAGVAPDSPEPAAAPLIGAADGTDAADFDCHVTLRSAGRALDGGLPEVACEDGLCWLVFEADVQVSAEALAEGAQPGLLYQTDDGDWVEVAGEPTESTGLYRFRMAWRTVRDGLSAAGLAAARLPFIPFLRTAAGGRLFDHNRIADPLASYVLRGDEGFAIADDSAICPAPEVGAGARLVFADDWTESLEGTLRAGGEVVVEYDLDRLPQCIGDTYMGQRTWSTTLYARFGNGDAIVSEPVYACDDALCDAPRTRPVTLSIPGDATEVELWFATAGRACATTWDSAFGANYRFPVRQPVGWVGAFSAKISRAGGAPCDGAAPVESVGYGTWARIRAITAHMCFRVWQEGVTDRDDAPADAVDVTLVCDWGDGVERRHGVSVDGREGNDLRYRLDLAGLDPFRPNRCPDVPTFLEGGYETARATCAVEANGARWGVGGEGESITLTFSDYPESYWRENNCAAD
;
A
#
# COMPACT_ATOMS: atom_id res chain seq x y z
N MET A 1 54.12 -0.55 -24.05
CA MET A 1 53.26 0.16 -25.00
C MET A 1 51.90 -0.52 -25.04
N ARG A 2 50.91 0.00 -24.31
CA ARG A 2 49.49 -0.37 -24.45
C ARG A 2 48.72 0.94 -24.52
N PHE A 3 48.04 1.18 -25.64
CA PHE A 3 47.23 2.37 -25.87
C PHE A 3 45.91 2.21 -25.12
N ALA A 4 45.59 3.18 -24.26
CA ALA A 4 44.28 3.34 -23.65
C ALA A 4 43.42 4.22 -24.57
N THR A 5 42.31 3.68 -25.06
CA THR A 5 41.29 4.39 -25.81
C THR A 5 40.39 5.14 -24.83
N LEU A 6 40.47 6.48 -24.83
CA LEU A 6 39.48 7.34 -24.21
C LEU A 6 38.23 7.36 -25.10
N SER A 7 37.11 6.81 -24.62
CA SER A 7 35.79 7.09 -25.18
C SER A 7 35.29 8.41 -24.60
N SER A 8 35.20 9.43 -25.45
CA SER A 8 34.54 10.70 -25.14
C SER A 8 33.02 10.50 -25.11
N LEU A 9 32.43 10.63 -23.92
CA LEU A 9 30.99 10.70 -23.74
C LEU A 9 30.54 12.12 -24.11
N LEU A 10 29.87 12.29 -25.26
CA LEU A 10 29.18 13.54 -25.59
C LEU A 10 27.90 13.62 -24.77
N LEU A 11 27.81 14.58 -23.84
CA LEU A 11 26.52 15.01 -23.29
C LEU A 11 25.79 15.84 -24.35
N ALA A 12 24.71 15.31 -24.89
CA ALA A 12 23.73 16.08 -25.64
C ALA A 12 22.74 16.70 -24.65
N LEU A 13 22.77 18.02 -24.47
CA LEU A 13 21.64 18.76 -23.90
C LEU A 13 20.50 18.72 -24.93
N GLY A 14 19.59 17.77 -24.78
CA GLY A 14 18.31 17.80 -25.47
C GLY A 14 17.36 18.72 -24.71
N CYS A 15 16.88 19.78 -25.34
CA CYS A 15 15.61 20.39 -24.91
C CYS A 15 14.56 19.30 -25.02
N ALA A 16 13.93 18.92 -23.89
CA ALA A 16 12.77 18.04 -23.89
C ALA A 16 11.65 18.79 -24.62
N ALA A 17 11.51 18.55 -25.92
CA ALA A 17 10.26 18.80 -26.60
C ALA A 17 9.25 17.90 -25.90
N GLY A 18 8.21 18.48 -25.29
CA GLY A 18 7.14 17.72 -24.66
C GLY A 18 6.68 16.64 -25.63
N VAL A 19 6.70 15.39 -25.17
CA VAL A 19 6.18 14.27 -25.94
C VAL A 19 4.74 14.63 -26.24
N ALA A 20 4.40 14.79 -27.52
CA ALA A 20 3.02 15.02 -27.92
C ALA A 20 2.20 13.86 -27.35
N PRO A 21 1.04 14.13 -26.73
CA PRO A 21 0.20 13.06 -26.22
C PRO A 21 -0.03 12.05 -27.35
N ASP A 22 0.11 10.75 -27.06
CA ASP A 22 -0.10 9.71 -28.05
C ASP A 22 -1.44 9.92 -28.75
N SER A 23 -1.43 9.80 -30.08
CA SER A 23 -2.64 10.02 -30.88
C SER A 23 -3.69 8.98 -30.46
N PRO A 24 -4.84 9.41 -29.93
CA PRO A 24 -5.82 8.46 -29.42
C PRO A 24 -6.38 7.61 -30.54
N GLU A 25 -6.65 6.34 -30.24
CA GLU A 25 -7.15 5.37 -31.22
C GLU A 25 -8.68 5.32 -31.18
N PRO A 26 -9.38 5.33 -32.34
CA PRO A 26 -10.82 5.13 -32.36
C PRO A 26 -11.21 3.82 -31.67
N ALA A 27 -12.18 3.86 -30.76
CA ALA A 27 -12.56 2.72 -29.94
C ALA A 27 -14.08 2.51 -29.91
N ALA A 28 -14.50 1.26 -29.69
CA ALA A 28 -15.90 0.96 -29.44
C ALA A 28 -16.30 1.44 -28.05
N ALA A 29 -17.53 1.98 -27.93
CA ALA A 29 -18.16 2.27 -26.63
C ALA A 29 -18.15 1.03 -25.72
N PRO A 30 -18.28 1.19 -24.39
CA PRO A 30 -18.48 0.05 -23.48
C PRO A 30 -19.70 -0.78 -23.90
N LEU A 31 -19.51 -2.09 -24.03
CA LEU A 31 -20.53 -3.08 -24.42
C LEU A 31 -20.95 -3.95 -23.24
N ILE A 32 -20.93 -3.39 -22.03
CA ILE A 32 -21.25 -4.11 -20.79
C ILE A 32 -22.70 -4.63 -20.87
N GLY A 33 -22.88 -5.93 -20.66
CA GLY A 33 -24.19 -6.60 -20.71
C GLY A 33 -24.76 -6.83 -22.12
N ALA A 34 -24.02 -6.52 -23.19
CA ALA A 34 -24.40 -6.93 -24.55
C ALA A 34 -24.29 -8.46 -24.71
N ALA A 35 -25.23 -9.07 -25.44
CA ALA A 35 -25.29 -10.54 -25.59
C ALA A 35 -24.01 -11.17 -26.18
N ASP A 36 -23.31 -10.41 -27.03
CA ASP A 36 -22.05 -10.81 -27.66
C ASP A 36 -20.85 -9.99 -27.14
N GLY A 37 -21.04 -9.21 -26.06
CA GLY A 37 -20.02 -8.36 -25.46
C GLY A 37 -19.11 -9.15 -24.52
N THR A 38 -17.81 -8.92 -24.60
CA THR A 38 -16.80 -9.43 -23.65
C THR A 38 -16.42 -8.40 -22.59
N ASP A 39 -17.22 -7.34 -22.47
CA ASP A 39 -16.99 -6.26 -21.54
C ASP A 39 -17.69 -6.55 -20.21
N ALA A 40 -17.00 -6.30 -19.11
CA ALA A 40 -17.51 -6.47 -17.75
C ALA A 40 -17.24 -5.22 -16.92
N ALA A 41 -18.04 -5.04 -15.86
CA ALA A 41 -17.81 -4.03 -14.85
C ALA A 41 -16.94 -4.62 -13.72
N ASP A 42 -15.94 -3.87 -13.30
CA ASP A 42 -15.08 -4.16 -12.16
C ASP A 42 -15.70 -3.60 -10.88
N PHE A 43 -16.01 -4.51 -9.97
CA PHE A 43 -16.37 -4.21 -8.59
C PHE A 43 -15.39 -4.84 -7.60
N ASP A 44 -14.33 -5.48 -8.13
CA ASP A 44 -13.38 -6.30 -7.39
C ASP A 44 -12.00 -5.61 -7.33
N CYS A 45 -11.94 -4.31 -7.60
CA CYS A 45 -10.75 -3.48 -7.45
C CYS A 45 -9.56 -3.89 -8.32
N HIS A 46 -9.79 -4.52 -9.47
CA HIS A 46 -8.73 -4.81 -10.42
C HIS A 46 -8.22 -3.55 -11.13
N VAL A 47 -9.10 -2.59 -11.38
CA VAL A 47 -8.81 -1.28 -11.96
C VAL A 47 -9.60 -0.18 -11.25
N THR A 48 -8.92 0.82 -10.73
CA THR A 48 -9.55 1.85 -9.91
C THR A 48 -9.05 3.23 -10.31
N LEU A 49 -9.96 4.13 -10.67
CA LEU A 49 -9.67 5.55 -10.79
C LEU A 49 -9.25 6.10 -9.42
N ARG A 50 -8.03 6.67 -9.34
CA ARG A 50 -7.58 7.42 -8.17
C ARG A 50 -7.96 8.88 -8.32
N SER A 51 -7.42 9.57 -9.31
CA SER A 51 -7.79 10.97 -9.55
C SER A 51 -7.91 11.27 -11.03
N ALA A 52 -8.64 12.33 -11.36
CA ALA A 52 -8.63 12.89 -12.70
C ALA A 52 -8.83 14.40 -12.65
N GLY A 53 -8.16 15.13 -13.53
CA GLY A 53 -8.36 16.58 -13.62
C GLY A 53 -7.63 17.23 -14.77
N ARG A 54 -7.61 18.57 -14.80
CA ARG A 54 -6.81 19.32 -15.78
C ARG A 54 -5.33 19.14 -15.51
N ALA A 55 -4.57 18.82 -16.54
CA ALA A 55 -3.12 18.89 -16.48
C ALA A 55 -2.70 20.36 -16.31
N LEU A 56 -1.72 20.61 -15.46
CA LEU A 56 -1.22 21.95 -15.18
C LEU A 56 0.27 22.05 -15.55
N ASP A 57 0.62 23.06 -16.34
CA ASP A 57 2.01 23.44 -16.61
C ASP A 57 2.26 24.84 -16.01
N GLY A 58 3.16 24.92 -15.03
CA GLY A 58 3.43 26.15 -14.30
C GLY A 58 2.20 26.76 -13.60
N GLY A 59 1.21 25.92 -13.24
CA GLY A 59 -0.05 26.34 -12.59
C GLY A 59 -1.13 26.83 -13.55
N LEU A 60 -0.90 26.79 -14.86
CA LEU A 60 -1.90 27.08 -15.90
C LEU A 60 -2.39 25.79 -16.55
N PRO A 61 -3.65 25.73 -17.03
CA PRO A 61 -4.13 24.58 -17.79
C PRO A 61 -3.24 24.34 -19.02
N GLU A 62 -2.77 23.12 -19.17
CA GLU A 62 -2.05 22.71 -20.36
C GLU A 62 -3.01 22.61 -21.56
N VAL A 63 -2.53 23.00 -22.74
CA VAL A 63 -3.27 22.93 -24.00
C VAL A 63 -2.48 22.16 -25.06
N ALA A 64 -3.17 21.32 -25.82
CA ALA A 64 -2.64 20.69 -27.02
C ALA A 64 -3.28 21.36 -28.24
N CYS A 65 -2.49 21.78 -29.23
CA CYS A 65 -2.98 22.48 -30.40
C CYS A 65 -2.65 21.76 -31.71
N GLU A 66 -3.62 21.65 -32.60
CA GLU A 66 -3.47 21.11 -33.96
C GLU A 66 -4.32 21.94 -34.93
N ASP A 67 -3.77 22.26 -36.11
CA ASP A 67 -4.45 23.03 -37.17
C ASP A 67 -5.09 24.35 -36.70
N GLY A 68 -4.50 24.99 -35.68
CA GLY A 68 -4.96 26.26 -35.12
C GLY A 68 -6.14 26.14 -34.15
N LEU A 69 -6.55 24.93 -33.79
CA LEU A 69 -7.46 24.65 -32.69
C LEU A 69 -6.66 24.12 -31.50
N CYS A 70 -7.03 24.55 -30.30
CA CYS A 70 -6.40 24.09 -29.06
C CYS A 70 -7.45 23.45 -28.15
N TRP A 71 -7.05 22.41 -27.42
CA TRP A 71 -7.88 21.67 -26.48
C TRP A 71 -7.19 21.59 -25.14
N LEU A 72 -7.97 21.59 -24.06
CA LEU A 72 -7.46 21.36 -22.71
C LEU A 72 -6.93 19.92 -22.58
N VAL A 73 -5.78 19.78 -21.92
CA VAL A 73 -5.23 18.49 -21.55
C VAL A 73 -5.74 18.10 -20.16
N PHE A 74 -6.20 16.87 -20.03
CA PHE A 74 -6.61 16.26 -18.77
C PHE A 74 -5.72 15.07 -18.45
N GLU A 75 -5.50 14.84 -17.17
CA GLU A 75 -4.78 13.69 -16.63
C GLU A 75 -5.70 12.83 -15.78
N ALA A 76 -5.46 11.53 -15.78
CA ALA A 76 -6.06 10.60 -14.85
C ALA A 76 -5.01 9.64 -14.32
N ASP A 77 -5.01 9.44 -13.01
CA ASP A 77 -4.19 8.45 -12.31
C ASP A 77 -5.07 7.24 -11.98
N VAL A 78 -4.69 6.06 -12.46
CA VAL A 78 -5.45 4.81 -12.36
C VAL A 78 -4.59 3.74 -11.73
N GLN A 79 -5.07 3.15 -10.64
CA GLN A 79 -4.45 2.01 -9.99
C GLN A 79 -4.90 0.71 -10.65
N VAL A 80 -3.96 -0.20 -10.86
CA VAL A 80 -4.20 -1.56 -11.35
C VAL A 80 -3.71 -2.55 -10.30
N SER A 81 -4.48 -3.61 -10.06
CA SER A 81 -4.07 -4.70 -9.18
C SER A 81 -2.84 -5.45 -9.71
N ALA A 82 -1.96 -5.88 -8.80
CA ALA A 82 -0.80 -6.68 -9.16
C ALA A 82 -1.20 -8.02 -9.82
N GLU A 83 -2.31 -8.61 -9.37
CA GLU A 83 -2.89 -9.82 -9.95
C GLU A 83 -3.26 -9.63 -11.43
N ALA A 84 -4.02 -8.58 -11.76
CA ALA A 84 -4.38 -8.30 -13.15
C ALA A 84 -3.15 -8.09 -14.05
N LEU A 85 -2.13 -7.39 -13.55
CA LEU A 85 -0.87 -7.21 -14.29
C LEU A 85 -0.12 -8.54 -14.47
N ALA A 86 -0.10 -9.41 -13.46
CA ALA A 86 0.52 -10.73 -13.54
C ALA A 86 -0.19 -11.66 -14.55
N GLU A 87 -1.50 -11.49 -14.72
CA GLU A 87 -2.30 -12.16 -15.76
C GLU A 87 -2.10 -11.56 -17.16
N GLY A 88 -1.28 -10.51 -17.29
CA GLY A 88 -0.99 -9.84 -18.54
C GLY A 88 -2.06 -8.85 -18.99
N ALA A 89 -2.91 -8.37 -18.06
CA ALA A 89 -3.86 -7.32 -18.37
C ALA A 89 -3.14 -6.00 -18.69
N GLN A 90 -3.70 -5.23 -19.63
CA GLN A 90 -3.15 -3.95 -20.06
C GLN A 90 -4.11 -2.82 -19.70
N PRO A 91 -3.67 -1.79 -18.95
CA PRO A 91 -4.54 -0.69 -18.58
C PRO A 91 -4.76 0.26 -19.76
N GLY A 92 -6.01 0.70 -19.91
CA GLY A 92 -6.46 1.64 -20.92
C GLY A 92 -7.46 2.63 -20.33
N LEU A 93 -7.68 3.73 -21.04
CA LEU A 93 -8.74 4.68 -20.70
C LEU A 93 -9.53 5.04 -21.94
N LEU A 94 -10.85 4.92 -21.85
CA LEU A 94 -11.77 5.43 -22.87
C LEU A 94 -12.24 6.81 -22.46
N TYR A 95 -12.34 7.72 -23.42
CA TYR A 95 -13.07 8.97 -23.23
C TYR A 95 -13.85 9.34 -24.48
N GLN A 96 -14.89 10.15 -24.27
CA GLN A 96 -15.76 10.62 -25.34
C GLN A 96 -15.30 12.00 -25.83
N THR A 97 -15.13 12.13 -27.13
CA THR A 97 -14.80 13.39 -27.82
C THR A 97 -16.01 14.34 -27.86
N ASP A 98 -15.80 15.61 -28.22
CA ASP A 98 -16.87 16.60 -28.42
C ASP A 98 -17.89 16.20 -29.48
N ASP A 99 -17.49 15.36 -30.44
CA ASP A 99 -18.33 14.78 -31.48
C ASP A 99 -19.17 13.57 -30.98
N GLY A 100 -18.91 13.07 -29.77
CA GLY A 100 -19.60 11.93 -29.18
C GLY A 100 -18.96 10.57 -29.47
N ASP A 101 -17.87 10.54 -30.24
CA ASP A 101 -17.11 9.33 -30.53
C ASP A 101 -16.23 8.93 -29.35
N TRP A 102 -16.10 7.61 -29.12
CA TRP A 102 -15.20 7.05 -28.11
C TRP A 102 -13.81 6.83 -28.71
N VAL A 103 -12.81 7.22 -27.95
CA VAL A 103 -11.40 6.98 -28.27
C VAL A 103 -10.68 6.39 -27.07
N GLU A 104 -9.62 5.64 -27.34
CA GLU A 104 -8.77 4.98 -26.36
C GLU A 104 -7.40 5.66 -26.28
N VAL A 105 -6.88 5.78 -25.06
CA VAL A 105 -5.50 6.17 -24.78
C VAL A 105 -4.83 5.13 -23.90
N ALA A 106 -3.57 4.86 -24.19
CA ALA A 106 -2.71 4.01 -23.38
C ALA A 106 -2.22 4.77 -22.14
N GLY A 107 -1.97 4.02 -21.06
CA GLY A 107 -1.43 4.56 -19.81
C GLY A 107 0.08 4.45 -19.78
N GLU A 108 0.74 5.47 -19.22
CA GLU A 108 2.16 5.44 -18.90
C GLU A 108 2.33 4.94 -17.46
N PRO A 109 3.17 3.91 -17.20
CA PRO A 109 3.46 3.51 -15.84
C PRO A 109 4.16 4.64 -15.09
N THR A 110 3.74 4.88 -13.86
CA THR A 110 4.40 5.85 -12.96
C THR A 110 5.52 5.19 -12.15
N GLU A 111 6.19 5.95 -11.29
CA GLU A 111 7.18 5.39 -10.35
C GLU A 111 6.52 4.48 -9.29
N SER A 112 5.24 4.70 -8.99
CA SER A 112 4.46 3.85 -8.08
C SER A 112 3.99 2.58 -8.79
N THR A 113 4.24 1.43 -8.17
CA THR A 113 3.91 0.13 -8.76
C THR A 113 2.40 -0.01 -8.98
N GLY A 114 2.02 -0.37 -10.21
CA GLY A 114 0.61 -0.56 -10.59
C GLY A 114 -0.18 0.74 -10.79
N LEU A 115 0.43 1.91 -10.62
CA LEU A 115 -0.21 3.19 -10.91
C LEU A 115 0.18 3.65 -12.32
N TYR A 116 -0.83 3.98 -13.13
CA TYR A 116 -0.70 4.43 -14.50
C TYR A 116 -1.29 5.82 -14.67
N ARG A 117 -0.61 6.67 -15.44
CA ARG A 117 -1.06 8.00 -15.81
C ARG A 117 -1.56 8.02 -17.25
N PHE A 118 -2.73 8.60 -17.45
CA PHE A 118 -3.36 8.76 -18.76
C PHE A 118 -3.49 10.24 -19.08
N ARG A 119 -3.28 10.60 -20.35
CA ARG A 119 -3.41 11.98 -20.84
C ARG A 119 -4.46 12.04 -21.93
N MET A 120 -5.44 12.93 -21.77
CA MET A 120 -6.57 13.12 -22.67
C MET A 120 -6.56 14.55 -23.20
N ALA A 121 -6.40 14.73 -24.51
CA ALA A 121 -6.29 16.07 -25.10
C ALA A 121 -7.09 16.23 -26.39
N TRP A 122 -7.15 15.19 -27.22
CA TRP A 122 -7.76 15.28 -28.55
C TRP A 122 -9.26 15.52 -28.48
N ARG A 123 -9.72 16.60 -29.11
CA ARG A 123 -11.15 16.91 -29.30
C ARG A 123 -11.97 16.81 -28.00
N THR A 124 -11.38 17.24 -26.89
CA THR A 124 -12.05 17.31 -25.58
C THR A 124 -12.76 18.66 -25.45
N VAL A 125 -12.30 19.50 -24.51
CA VAL A 125 -12.83 20.83 -24.25
C VAL A 125 -11.96 21.84 -24.99
N ARG A 126 -12.53 22.54 -25.96
CA ARG A 126 -11.80 23.56 -26.75
C ARG A 126 -11.35 24.70 -25.86
N ASP A 127 -10.11 25.13 -26.07
CA ASP A 127 -9.63 26.39 -25.53
C ASP A 127 -10.38 27.57 -26.17
N GLY A 128 -10.62 28.62 -25.39
CA GLY A 128 -11.40 29.79 -25.83
C GLY A 128 -12.92 29.64 -25.77
N LEU A 129 -13.45 28.57 -25.17
CA LEU A 129 -14.87 28.51 -24.80
C LEU A 129 -15.24 29.70 -23.89
N SER A 130 -16.46 30.22 -24.06
CA SER A 130 -16.99 31.22 -23.12
C SER A 130 -17.06 30.63 -21.71
N ALA A 131 -17.05 31.46 -20.66
CA ALA A 131 -17.17 30.97 -19.28
C ALA A 131 -18.41 30.07 -19.07
N ALA A 132 -19.54 30.41 -19.72
CA ALA A 132 -20.74 29.58 -19.70
C ALA A 132 -20.56 28.26 -20.47
N GLY A 133 -19.85 28.28 -21.59
CA GLY A 133 -19.51 27.07 -22.35
C GLY A 133 -18.56 26.15 -21.58
N LEU A 134 -17.56 26.72 -20.91
CA LEU A 134 -16.62 25.99 -20.08
C LEU A 134 -17.33 25.36 -18.88
N ALA A 135 -18.20 26.10 -18.19
CA ALA A 135 -18.98 25.58 -17.06
C ALA A 135 -19.98 24.48 -17.47
N ALA A 136 -20.51 24.53 -18.69
CA ALA A 136 -21.44 23.52 -19.22
C ALA A 136 -20.74 22.30 -19.84
N ALA A 137 -19.43 22.37 -20.07
CA ALA A 137 -18.70 21.29 -20.72
C ALA A 137 -18.58 20.06 -19.81
N ARG A 138 -18.63 18.89 -20.44
CA ARG A 138 -18.60 17.58 -19.81
C ARG A 138 -17.66 16.68 -20.60
N LEU A 139 -16.81 15.93 -19.91
CA LEU A 139 -15.92 14.95 -20.51
C LEU A 139 -16.19 13.58 -19.87
N PRO A 140 -17.01 12.73 -20.51
CA PRO A 140 -17.20 11.35 -20.10
C PRO A 140 -15.94 10.52 -20.35
N PHE A 141 -15.54 9.71 -19.36
CA PHE A 141 -14.42 8.80 -19.47
C PHE A 141 -14.57 7.59 -18.54
N ILE A 142 -13.86 6.51 -18.83
CA ILE A 142 -13.84 5.32 -17.99
C ILE A 142 -12.52 4.55 -18.15
N PRO A 143 -11.77 4.33 -17.05
CA PRO A 143 -10.62 3.42 -17.06
C PRO A 143 -11.04 1.97 -17.26
N PHE A 144 -10.18 1.17 -17.86
CA PHE A 144 -10.41 -0.26 -18.03
C PHE A 144 -9.12 -1.08 -18.09
N LEU A 145 -9.26 -2.40 -17.97
CA LEU A 145 -8.21 -3.37 -18.26
C LEU A 145 -8.58 -4.20 -19.48
N ARG A 146 -7.68 -4.28 -20.44
CA ARG A 146 -7.75 -5.27 -21.51
C ARG A 146 -7.22 -6.60 -20.98
N THR A 147 -8.07 -7.61 -20.92
CA THR A 147 -7.69 -8.94 -20.43
C THR A 147 -6.90 -9.70 -21.49
N ALA A 148 -6.13 -10.71 -21.07
CA ALA A 148 -5.42 -11.60 -22.02
C ALA A 148 -6.38 -12.34 -22.98
N ALA A 149 -7.65 -12.50 -22.60
CA ALA A 149 -8.70 -13.08 -23.43
C ALA A 149 -9.28 -12.09 -24.47
N GLY A 150 -8.86 -10.82 -24.44
CA GLY A 150 -9.31 -9.77 -25.36
C GLY A 150 -10.56 -9.00 -24.92
N GLY A 151 -11.12 -9.31 -23.75
CA GLY A 151 -12.22 -8.56 -23.15
C GLY A 151 -11.75 -7.28 -22.45
N ARG A 152 -12.70 -6.46 -22.01
CA ARG A 152 -12.43 -5.25 -21.21
C ARG A 152 -13.12 -5.32 -19.86
N LEU A 153 -12.42 -4.96 -18.80
CA LEU A 153 -12.94 -4.86 -17.45
C LEU A 153 -12.91 -3.39 -17.03
N PHE A 154 -14.06 -2.75 -16.88
CA PHE A 154 -14.21 -1.30 -16.68
C PHE A 154 -14.34 -0.93 -15.21
N ASP A 155 -13.69 0.14 -14.75
CA ASP A 155 -13.78 0.58 -13.36
C ASP A 155 -15.20 1.05 -12.97
N HIS A 156 -15.86 0.29 -12.10
CA HIS A 156 -17.16 0.63 -11.50
C HIS A 156 -17.12 0.63 -9.97
N ASN A 157 -15.93 0.80 -9.38
CA ASN A 157 -15.76 0.75 -7.94
C ASN A 157 -16.36 1.99 -7.23
N ARG A 158 -16.45 3.14 -7.91
CA ARG A 158 -17.17 4.35 -7.43
C ARG A 158 -18.59 4.46 -7.98
N ILE A 159 -18.90 3.79 -9.08
CA ILE A 159 -20.12 3.97 -9.86
C ILE A 159 -20.92 2.66 -9.85
N ALA A 160 -21.96 2.60 -9.01
CA ALA A 160 -22.81 1.43 -8.86
C ALA A 160 -23.57 1.00 -10.14
N ASP A 161 -23.81 1.92 -11.08
CA ASP A 161 -24.43 1.58 -12.36
C ASP A 161 -23.34 1.05 -13.34
N PRO A 162 -23.41 -0.24 -13.75
CA PRO A 162 -22.42 -0.85 -14.65
C PRO A 162 -22.44 -0.30 -16.08
N LEU A 163 -23.37 0.59 -16.43
CA LEU A 163 -23.44 1.23 -17.74
C LEU A 163 -23.00 2.70 -17.71
N ALA A 164 -22.75 3.26 -16.52
CA ALA A 164 -22.36 4.64 -16.36
C ALA A 164 -20.84 4.85 -16.53
N SER A 165 -20.43 6.09 -16.74
CA SER A 165 -19.02 6.47 -16.85
C SER A 165 -18.73 7.65 -15.93
N TYR A 166 -17.47 7.86 -15.59
CA TYR A 166 -17.03 9.07 -14.92
C TYR A 166 -17.26 10.28 -15.83
N VAL A 167 -17.48 11.45 -15.24
CA VAL A 167 -17.65 12.69 -15.99
C VAL A 167 -16.89 13.81 -15.30
N LEU A 168 -15.86 14.36 -15.96
CA LEU A 168 -15.29 15.63 -15.54
C LEU A 168 -16.24 16.76 -15.98
N ARG A 169 -16.65 17.60 -15.03
CA ARG A 169 -17.62 18.66 -15.28
C ARG A 169 -17.00 20.04 -15.06
N GLY A 170 -17.30 20.97 -15.96
CA GLY A 170 -16.76 22.33 -15.86
C GLY A 170 -17.29 23.13 -14.67
N ASP A 171 -18.53 22.89 -14.27
CA ASP A 171 -19.14 23.48 -13.06
C ASP A 171 -18.53 22.96 -11.75
N GLU A 172 -17.79 21.85 -11.81
CA GLU A 172 -17.05 21.25 -10.71
C GLU A 172 -15.52 21.38 -10.89
N GLY A 173 -15.09 22.30 -11.77
CA GLY A 173 -13.67 22.61 -11.98
C GLY A 173 -12.87 21.57 -12.77
N PHE A 174 -13.56 20.59 -13.38
CA PHE A 174 -12.99 19.41 -14.03
C PHE A 174 -12.02 18.66 -13.12
N ALA A 175 -12.50 18.23 -11.95
CA ALA A 175 -11.70 17.43 -11.04
C ALA A 175 -12.52 16.31 -10.42
N ILE A 176 -11.91 15.14 -10.33
CA ILE A 176 -12.31 14.02 -9.48
C ILE A 176 -11.14 13.80 -8.54
N ALA A 177 -11.38 14.10 -7.25
CA ALA A 177 -10.37 13.91 -6.22
C ALA A 177 -10.16 12.41 -5.93
N ASP A 178 -9.00 12.11 -5.35
CA ASP A 178 -8.77 10.78 -4.80
C ASP A 178 -9.73 10.46 -3.66
N ASP A 179 -10.19 9.20 -3.65
CA ASP A 179 -11.07 8.64 -2.64
C ASP A 179 -10.45 7.31 -2.20
N SER A 180 -9.64 7.39 -1.16
CA SER A 180 -8.90 6.25 -0.60
C SER A 180 -9.81 5.21 0.06
N ALA A 181 -11.08 5.54 0.32
CA ALA A 181 -12.06 4.57 0.82
C ALA A 181 -12.54 3.61 -0.29
N ILE A 182 -12.41 4.00 -1.56
CA ILE A 182 -12.83 3.18 -2.69
C ILE A 182 -11.66 2.32 -3.14
N CYS A 183 -11.86 1.00 -3.06
CA CYS A 183 -10.81 0.03 -3.34
C CYS A 183 -9.53 0.46 -2.65
N PRO A 184 -9.54 0.47 -1.29
CA PRO A 184 -8.32 0.74 -0.55
C PRO A 184 -7.26 -0.16 -1.19
N ALA A 185 -6.15 0.44 -1.64
CA ALA A 185 -5.08 -0.34 -2.25
C ALA A 185 -4.88 -1.55 -1.33
N PRO A 186 -4.89 -2.79 -1.86
CA PRO A 186 -4.78 -3.98 -1.02
C PRO A 186 -3.64 -3.70 -0.09
N GLU A 187 -3.91 -3.61 1.22
CA GLU A 187 -2.94 -3.05 2.16
C GLU A 187 -1.62 -3.70 1.84
N VAL A 188 -0.71 -2.95 1.21
CA VAL A 188 0.59 -3.46 0.84
C VAL A 188 1.26 -3.60 2.19
N GLY A 189 1.14 -4.83 2.73
CA GLY A 189 0.88 -5.10 4.16
C GLY A 189 1.14 -3.94 5.09
N ALA A 190 0.09 -3.27 5.58
CA ALA A 190 0.16 -2.18 6.57
C ALA A 190 1.49 -1.41 6.49
N GLY A 191 1.68 -0.66 5.40
CA GLY A 191 2.92 0.05 5.10
C GLY A 191 3.49 0.72 6.34
N ALA A 192 4.81 0.65 6.51
CA ALA A 192 5.47 1.20 7.67
C ALA A 192 5.13 2.70 7.81
N ARG A 193 4.95 3.16 9.05
CA ARG A 193 4.66 4.55 9.35
C ARG A 193 5.75 5.12 10.22
N LEU A 194 6.43 6.16 9.74
CA LEU A 194 7.43 6.91 10.47
C LEU A 194 6.82 8.23 10.92
N VAL A 195 6.74 8.45 12.22
CA VAL A 195 6.18 9.67 12.81
C VAL A 195 7.29 10.47 13.47
N PHE A 196 7.37 11.75 13.13
CA PHE A 196 8.26 12.75 13.73
C PHE A 196 7.40 13.81 14.42
N ALA A 197 7.17 13.64 15.72
CA ALA A 197 6.25 14.49 16.50
C ALA A 197 6.90 15.81 16.96
N ASP A 198 6.07 16.77 17.37
CA ASP A 198 6.46 18.12 17.83
C ASP A 198 7.37 18.11 19.06
N ASP A 199 7.23 17.10 19.92
CA ASP A 199 8.04 16.85 21.11
C ASP A 199 9.41 16.23 20.79
N TRP A 200 9.77 16.19 19.51
CA TRP A 200 11.01 15.60 18.98
C TRP A 200 11.10 14.09 19.17
N THR A 201 10.00 13.40 19.46
CA THR A 201 9.98 11.95 19.43
C THR A 201 9.89 11.43 18.00
N GLU A 202 10.51 10.27 17.78
CA GLU A 202 10.40 9.50 16.55
C GLU A 202 9.81 8.13 16.85
N SER A 203 8.82 7.70 16.07
CA SER A 203 8.28 6.34 16.14
C SER A 203 8.22 5.69 14.77
N LEU A 204 8.49 4.39 14.75
CA LEU A 204 8.26 3.51 13.61
C LEU A 204 7.17 2.53 13.99
N GLU A 205 6.06 2.56 13.26
CA GLU A 205 5.02 1.54 13.32
C GLU A 205 5.13 0.63 12.10
N GLY A 206 5.08 -0.68 12.31
CA GLY A 206 5.29 -1.67 11.25
C GLY A 206 6.76 -1.85 10.88
N THR A 207 7.00 -2.55 9.77
CA THR A 207 8.34 -2.95 9.33
C THR A 207 8.65 -2.32 7.98
N LEU A 208 9.73 -1.56 7.88
CA LEU A 208 10.20 -1.03 6.60
C LEU A 208 10.66 -2.20 5.73
N ARG A 209 9.94 -2.49 4.64
CA ARG A 209 10.21 -3.62 3.74
C ARG A 209 10.79 -3.12 2.43
N ALA A 210 11.85 -3.77 1.95
CA ALA A 210 12.39 -3.48 0.63
C ALA A 210 11.35 -3.81 -0.45
N GLY A 211 11.16 -2.89 -1.41
CA GLY A 211 10.09 -2.97 -2.41
C GLY A 211 8.70 -2.57 -1.90
N GLY A 212 8.57 -2.24 -0.61
CA GLY A 212 7.33 -1.75 -0.02
C GLY A 212 7.23 -0.22 -0.05
N GLU A 213 6.34 0.32 0.78
CA GLU A 213 6.17 1.76 0.95
C GLU A 213 6.29 2.15 2.43
N VAL A 214 6.63 3.41 2.67
CA VAL A 214 6.61 4.03 4.00
C VAL A 214 5.87 5.35 3.96
N VAL A 215 4.96 5.55 4.91
CA VAL A 215 4.32 6.84 5.15
C VAL A 215 5.14 7.60 6.19
N VAL A 216 5.59 8.79 5.83
CA VAL A 216 6.32 9.70 6.71
C VAL A 216 5.40 10.84 7.14
N GLU A 217 5.13 10.92 8.43
CA GLU A 217 4.39 12.00 9.07
C GLU A 217 5.37 12.90 9.82
N TYR A 218 5.35 14.19 9.50
CA TYR A 218 6.26 15.17 10.09
C TYR A 218 5.49 16.35 10.67
N ASP A 219 5.67 16.60 11.97
CA ASP A 219 5.08 17.75 12.62
C ASP A 219 5.85 19.03 12.26
N LEU A 220 5.13 19.99 11.68
CA LEU A 220 5.69 21.27 11.24
C LEU A 220 6.24 22.10 12.41
N ASP A 221 5.77 21.88 13.64
CA ASP A 221 6.23 22.58 14.84
C ASP A 221 7.65 22.18 15.29
N ARG A 222 8.24 21.12 14.71
CA ARG A 222 9.68 20.82 14.88
C ARG A 222 10.58 21.87 14.21
N LEU A 223 10.12 22.45 13.09
CA LEU A 223 10.86 23.47 12.33
C LEU A 223 9.99 24.69 11.97
N PRO A 224 9.57 25.50 12.95
CA PRO A 224 8.64 26.60 12.73
C PRO A 224 9.29 27.87 12.15
N GLN A 225 10.63 27.92 12.04
CA GLN A 225 11.37 29.19 11.91
C GLN A 225 11.10 29.95 10.60
N CYS A 226 10.69 29.24 9.56
CA CYS A 226 10.41 29.79 8.24
C CYS A 226 8.92 29.75 7.87
N ILE A 227 8.09 29.11 8.70
CA ILE A 227 6.68 28.91 8.39
C ILE A 227 5.95 30.25 8.42
N GLY A 228 5.16 30.51 7.38
CA GLY A 228 4.43 31.76 7.19
C GLY A 228 5.24 32.87 6.51
N ASP A 229 6.48 32.62 6.08
CA ASP A 229 7.24 33.61 5.32
C ASP A 229 6.60 33.91 3.95
N THR A 230 6.33 35.19 3.70
CA THR A 230 5.64 35.65 2.49
C THR A 230 6.38 36.81 1.84
N TYR A 231 6.28 36.90 0.52
CA TYR A 231 6.77 38.03 -0.25
C TYR A 231 5.77 38.44 -1.31
N MET A 232 5.38 39.72 -1.29
CA MET A 232 4.39 40.27 -2.22
C MET A 232 3.08 39.46 -2.26
N GLY A 233 2.63 38.97 -1.10
CA GLY A 233 1.43 38.14 -1.00
C GLY A 233 1.56 36.77 -1.67
N GLN A 234 2.78 36.23 -1.72
CA GLN A 234 3.04 34.86 -2.17
C GLN A 234 3.84 34.13 -1.09
N ARG A 235 3.56 32.85 -0.90
CA ARG A 235 4.35 31.99 -0.01
C ARG A 235 5.79 31.89 -0.52
N THR A 236 6.76 32.11 0.37
CA THR A 236 8.19 31.93 0.04
C THR A 236 8.89 30.88 0.88
N TRP A 237 8.15 30.13 1.70
CA TRP A 237 8.70 29.04 2.50
C TRP A 237 8.31 27.65 1.99
N SER A 238 9.11 26.66 2.37
CA SER A 238 8.82 25.23 2.20
C SER A 238 9.50 24.44 3.32
N THR A 239 8.79 23.44 3.85
CA THR A 239 9.39 22.37 4.66
C THR A 239 9.41 21.11 3.82
N THR A 240 10.61 20.57 3.59
CA THR A 240 10.88 19.48 2.65
C THR A 240 11.53 18.30 3.38
N LEU A 241 10.97 17.11 3.17
CA LEU A 241 11.58 15.83 3.51
C LEU A 241 12.58 15.46 2.42
N TYR A 242 13.72 14.93 2.82
CA TYR A 242 14.69 14.30 1.96
C TYR A 242 14.90 12.86 2.42
N ALA A 243 14.91 11.93 1.47
CA ALA A 243 15.12 10.51 1.72
C ALA A 243 16.22 9.95 0.81
N ARG A 244 17.06 9.07 1.37
CA ARG A 244 18.09 8.33 0.64
C ARG A 244 18.02 6.86 1.06
N PHE A 245 17.99 5.95 0.08
CA PHE A 245 17.89 4.51 0.34
C PHE A 245 19.24 3.83 0.12
N GLY A 246 19.70 3.08 1.14
CA GLY A 246 20.96 2.35 1.13
C GLY A 246 22.18 3.24 0.83
N ASN A 247 23.11 2.72 0.04
CA ASN A 247 24.29 3.46 -0.45
C ASN A 247 24.02 4.20 -1.77
N GLY A 248 22.77 4.35 -2.18
CA GLY A 248 22.41 5.05 -3.40
C GLY A 248 22.72 6.55 -3.31
N ASP A 249 23.11 7.15 -4.43
CA ASP A 249 23.28 8.61 -4.52
C ASP A 249 21.96 9.34 -4.79
N ALA A 250 20.90 8.62 -5.13
CA ALA A 250 19.58 9.18 -5.40
C ALA A 250 18.94 9.70 -4.10
N ILE A 251 18.50 10.96 -4.14
CA ILE A 251 17.77 11.61 -3.06
C ILE A 251 16.36 11.90 -3.58
N VAL A 252 15.36 11.36 -2.89
CA VAL A 252 13.95 11.71 -3.08
C VAL A 252 13.66 12.91 -2.19
N SER A 253 12.90 13.90 -2.70
CA SER A 253 12.54 15.08 -1.92
C SER A 253 11.08 15.47 -2.11
N GLU A 254 10.36 15.65 -1.02
CA GLU A 254 8.91 15.89 -1.01
C GLU A 254 8.53 16.95 0.03
N PRO A 255 7.60 17.89 -0.28
CA PRO A 255 7.08 18.78 0.75
C PRO A 255 6.26 18.00 1.79
N VAL A 256 6.38 18.35 3.07
CA VAL A 256 5.64 17.69 4.18
C VAL A 256 4.46 18.51 4.68
N TYR A 257 3.97 19.44 3.85
CA TYR A 257 2.88 20.33 4.19
C TYR A 257 1.87 20.43 3.05
N ALA A 258 0.64 20.80 3.39
CA ALA A 258 -0.42 21.16 2.46
C ALA A 258 -1.05 22.49 2.87
N CYS A 259 -1.64 23.17 1.88
CA CYS A 259 -2.27 24.47 2.05
C CYS A 259 -3.64 24.46 1.36
N ASP A 260 -4.64 25.09 1.96
CA ASP A 260 -5.96 25.28 1.34
C ASP A 260 -6.04 26.53 0.46
N ASP A 261 -5.08 27.44 0.58
CA ASP A 261 -5.01 28.68 -0.17
C ASP A 261 -3.56 28.97 -0.65
N ALA A 262 -3.43 29.95 -1.54
CA ALA A 262 -2.16 30.33 -2.15
C ALA A 262 -1.17 30.99 -1.17
N LEU A 263 -1.67 31.58 -0.07
CA LEU A 263 -0.84 32.23 0.96
C LEU A 263 -0.30 31.22 1.98
N CYS A 264 -1.02 30.11 2.17
CA CYS A 264 -0.74 29.09 3.15
C CYS A 264 -0.68 29.66 4.58
N ASP A 265 -1.67 30.49 4.94
CA ASP A 265 -1.73 31.14 6.26
C ASP A 265 -1.94 30.12 7.40
N ALA A 266 -2.52 28.97 7.08
CA ALA A 266 -2.70 27.84 8.00
C ALA A 266 -2.19 26.53 7.34
N PRO A 267 -0.86 26.30 7.33
CA PRO A 267 -0.32 25.05 6.81
C PRO A 267 -0.74 23.89 7.68
N ARG A 268 -1.06 22.77 7.05
CA ARG A 268 -1.26 21.49 7.72
C ARG A 268 -0.16 20.52 7.34
N THR A 269 0.20 19.62 8.24
CA THR A 269 1.06 18.48 7.91
C THR A 269 0.44 17.67 6.76
N ARG A 270 1.29 17.28 5.82
CA ARG A 270 0.96 16.37 4.72
C ARG A 270 1.80 15.11 4.89
N PRO A 271 1.19 13.95 5.18
CA PRO A 271 1.90 12.67 5.12
C PRO A 271 2.50 12.46 3.73
N VAL A 272 3.73 11.96 3.67
CA VAL A 272 4.43 11.66 2.42
C VAL A 272 4.61 10.15 2.31
N THR A 273 4.14 9.57 1.22
CA THR A 273 4.37 8.15 0.91
C THR A 273 5.62 8.02 0.05
N LEU A 274 6.58 7.21 0.48
CA LEU A 274 7.80 6.91 -0.27
C LEU A 274 7.81 5.44 -0.68
N SER A 275 8.08 5.16 -1.95
CA SER A 275 8.38 3.79 -2.39
C SER A 275 9.82 3.42 -2.03
N ILE A 276 9.99 2.28 -1.37
CA ILE A 276 11.28 1.76 -0.93
C ILE A 276 11.84 0.88 -2.03
N PRO A 277 13.05 1.13 -2.56
CA PRO A 277 13.68 0.25 -3.55
C PRO A 277 13.79 -1.20 -3.07
N GLY A 278 13.64 -2.15 -4.00
CA GLY A 278 13.67 -3.59 -3.70
C GLY A 278 14.98 -4.11 -3.11
N ASP A 279 16.08 -3.38 -3.31
CA ASP A 279 17.42 -3.70 -2.80
C ASP A 279 17.83 -2.82 -1.60
N ALA A 280 16.95 -1.93 -1.11
CA ALA A 280 17.26 -1.05 0.00
C ALA A 280 17.43 -1.86 1.30
N THR A 281 18.52 -1.59 2.03
CA THR A 281 18.79 -2.18 3.35
C THR A 281 18.67 -1.18 4.49
N GLU A 282 18.58 0.11 4.16
CA GLU A 282 18.45 1.22 5.10
C GLU A 282 17.75 2.38 4.38
N VAL A 283 17.03 3.21 5.13
CA VAL A 283 16.59 4.54 4.69
C VAL A 283 17.18 5.59 5.62
N GLU A 284 17.73 6.64 5.01
CA GLU A 284 18.17 7.85 5.70
C GLU A 284 17.19 8.99 5.41
N LEU A 285 16.70 9.67 6.44
CA LEU A 285 15.76 10.78 6.34
C LEU A 285 16.31 12.04 7.01
N TRP A 286 16.04 13.20 6.43
CA TRP A 286 16.26 14.49 7.06
C TRP A 286 15.30 15.53 6.49
N PHE A 287 15.11 16.62 7.22
CA PHE A 287 14.15 17.67 6.87
C PHE A 287 14.85 19.02 6.83
N ALA A 288 14.38 19.88 5.94
CA ALA A 288 14.78 21.27 5.92
C ALA A 288 13.56 22.17 5.81
N THR A 289 13.56 23.26 6.56
CA THR A 289 12.68 24.39 6.26
C THR A 289 13.51 25.57 5.79
N ALA A 290 13.05 26.23 4.73
CA ALA A 290 13.73 27.38 4.16
C ALA A 290 12.68 28.42 3.75
N GLY A 291 13.11 29.68 3.69
CA GLY A 291 12.29 30.81 3.25
C GLY A 291 13.17 31.93 2.72
N ARG A 292 12.55 33.02 2.29
CA ARG A 292 13.23 34.21 1.76
C ARG A 292 13.78 35.09 2.88
N ALA A 293 13.03 35.28 3.96
CA ALA A 293 13.40 36.16 5.07
C ALA A 293 14.09 35.42 6.25
N CYS A 294 14.13 34.09 6.21
CA CYS A 294 14.74 33.25 7.22
C CYS A 294 15.94 32.47 6.64
N ALA A 295 16.86 32.03 7.51
CA ALA A 295 17.89 31.09 7.12
C ALA A 295 17.33 29.67 7.08
N THR A 296 17.82 28.82 6.17
CA THR A 296 17.49 27.39 6.16
C THR A 296 17.87 26.73 7.49
N THR A 297 16.93 26.03 8.10
CA THR A 297 17.15 25.20 9.29
C THR A 297 16.90 23.74 8.96
N TRP A 298 17.54 22.85 9.71
CA TRP A 298 17.58 21.43 9.44
C TRP A 298 17.13 20.63 10.66
N ASP A 299 16.35 19.59 10.41
CA ASP A 299 16.12 18.50 11.36
C ASP A 299 16.76 17.23 10.80
N SER A 300 17.82 16.76 11.44
CA SER A 300 18.74 15.75 10.91
C SER A 300 19.43 14.96 12.02
N ALA A 301 18.79 14.79 13.18
CA ALA A 301 19.42 14.16 14.35
C ALA A 301 20.83 14.73 14.64
N PHE A 302 20.95 16.06 14.65
CA PHE A 302 22.21 16.79 14.81
C PHE A 302 23.27 16.52 13.72
N GLY A 303 22.83 16.33 12.47
CA GLY A 303 23.69 16.12 11.30
C GLY A 303 24.02 14.65 11.02
N ALA A 304 23.48 13.70 11.78
CA ALA A 304 23.65 12.27 11.53
C ALA A 304 22.63 11.71 10.52
N ASN A 305 21.54 12.46 10.29
CA ASN A 305 20.28 12.03 9.67
C ASN A 305 19.60 10.91 10.46
N TYR A 306 18.29 10.76 10.26
CA TYR A 306 17.53 9.66 10.82
C TYR A 306 17.74 8.42 9.99
N ARG A 307 18.15 7.30 10.62
CA ARG A 307 18.45 6.06 9.92
C ARG A 307 17.56 4.95 10.42
N PHE A 308 16.90 4.25 9.51
CA PHE A 308 16.05 3.12 9.83
C PHE A 308 16.41 1.91 8.97
N PRO A 309 16.56 0.72 9.57
CA PRO A 309 16.87 -0.48 8.81
C PRO A 309 15.68 -0.86 7.93
N VAL A 310 15.97 -1.22 6.68
CA VAL A 310 14.98 -1.79 5.76
C VAL A 310 15.18 -3.30 5.71
N ARG A 311 14.12 -4.05 6.02
CA ARG A 311 14.13 -5.51 6.01
C ARG A 311 13.92 -6.02 4.60
N GLN A 312 14.76 -6.96 4.22
CA GLN A 312 14.61 -7.73 2.99
C GLN A 312 13.46 -8.73 3.14
N PRO A 313 12.71 -9.04 2.08
CA PRO A 313 11.69 -10.07 2.13
C PRO A 313 12.32 -11.41 2.56
N VAL A 314 11.59 -12.16 3.38
CA VAL A 314 11.96 -13.56 3.64
C VAL A 314 11.72 -14.37 2.37
N GLY A 315 12.55 -15.37 2.13
CA GLY A 315 12.41 -16.21 0.93
C GLY A 315 11.33 -17.27 1.08
N TRP A 316 11.04 -17.70 2.31
CA TRP A 316 10.02 -18.71 2.58
C TRP A 316 9.59 -18.73 4.05
N VAL A 317 8.30 -18.95 4.29
CA VAL A 317 7.75 -19.38 5.58
C VAL A 317 6.91 -20.63 5.37
N GLY A 318 7.09 -21.64 6.21
CA GLY A 318 6.31 -22.87 6.08
C GLY A 318 6.63 -23.94 7.12
N ALA A 319 6.42 -25.20 6.73
CA ALA A 319 6.51 -26.37 7.61
C ALA A 319 5.71 -26.20 8.91
N PHE A 320 4.50 -25.66 8.77
CA PHE A 320 3.56 -25.50 9.86
C PHE A 320 3.27 -26.85 10.50
N SER A 321 3.43 -26.90 11.82
CA SER A 321 3.24 -28.10 12.62
C SER A 321 2.67 -27.74 13.99
N ALA A 322 2.03 -28.70 14.65
CA ALA A 322 1.53 -28.52 16.00
C ALA A 322 1.97 -29.66 16.91
N LYS A 323 2.32 -29.32 18.15
CA LYS A 323 2.57 -30.27 19.23
C LYS A 323 1.64 -29.97 20.39
N ILE A 324 0.64 -30.82 20.54
CA ILE A 324 -0.28 -30.82 21.68
C ILE A 324 -0.12 -32.16 22.37
N SER A 325 0.64 -32.19 23.47
CA SER A 325 1.08 -33.45 24.08
C SER A 325 1.12 -33.40 25.59
N ARG A 326 0.86 -34.56 26.21
CA ARG A 326 1.09 -34.80 27.65
C ARG A 326 2.54 -35.10 27.98
N ALA A 327 3.36 -35.39 26.98
CA ALA A 327 4.79 -35.59 27.17
C ALA A 327 5.48 -34.22 27.25
N GLY A 328 6.40 -34.06 28.20
CA GLY A 328 7.35 -32.96 28.19
C GLY A 328 8.38 -33.10 27.07
N GLY A 329 9.21 -32.08 26.89
CA GLY A 329 10.28 -32.06 25.89
C GLY A 329 10.40 -30.69 25.25
N ALA A 330 11.23 -30.58 24.22
CA ALA A 330 11.32 -29.33 23.46
C ALA A 330 9.98 -28.99 22.80
N PRO A 331 9.59 -27.71 22.71
CA PRO A 331 8.29 -27.26 22.20
C PRO A 331 7.92 -27.78 20.82
N CYS A 332 8.88 -27.85 19.89
CA CYS A 332 8.61 -28.25 18.50
C CYS A 332 9.05 -29.66 18.13
N ASP A 333 9.77 -30.38 19.01
CA ASP A 333 10.27 -31.71 18.70
C ASP A 333 9.12 -32.73 18.60
N GLY A 334 9.00 -33.39 17.45
CA GLY A 334 7.93 -34.34 17.18
C GLY A 334 6.56 -33.69 16.96
N ALA A 335 6.52 -32.39 16.65
CA ALA A 335 5.31 -31.72 16.15
C ALA A 335 4.87 -32.37 14.82
N ALA A 336 3.56 -32.54 14.63
CA ALA A 336 3.01 -33.11 13.40
C ALA A 336 2.66 -31.97 12.43
N PRO A 337 2.87 -32.12 11.11
CA PRO A 337 2.43 -31.15 10.11
C PRO A 337 0.92 -30.88 10.19
N VAL A 338 0.50 -29.63 9.92
CA VAL A 338 -0.90 -29.21 10.03
C VAL A 338 -1.31 -28.26 8.90
N GLU A 339 -2.60 -28.34 8.52
CA GLU A 339 -3.28 -27.35 7.67
C GLU A 339 -4.14 -26.37 8.50
N SER A 340 -4.54 -26.79 9.69
CA SER A 340 -5.22 -25.99 10.70
C SER A 340 -4.89 -26.53 12.09
N VAL A 341 -5.04 -25.70 13.12
CA VAL A 341 -4.70 -26.08 14.51
C VAL A 341 -5.94 -26.05 15.37
N GLY A 342 -6.27 -27.18 16.00
CA GLY A 342 -7.33 -27.29 16.99
C GLY A 342 -6.78 -27.30 18.42
N TYR A 343 -7.27 -26.40 19.28
CA TYR A 343 -6.97 -26.36 20.71
C TYR A 343 -8.26 -26.43 21.54
N GLY A 344 -8.66 -27.65 21.89
CA GLY A 344 -9.90 -27.92 22.62
C GLY A 344 -9.71 -28.17 24.12
N THR A 345 -10.81 -28.46 24.83
CA THR A 345 -10.82 -28.74 26.28
C THR A 345 -9.82 -29.81 26.72
N TRP A 346 -9.63 -30.87 25.92
CA TRP A 346 -8.64 -31.89 26.25
C TRP A 346 -7.22 -31.31 26.30
N ALA A 347 -6.85 -30.51 25.31
CA ALA A 347 -5.54 -29.87 25.24
C ALA A 347 -5.34 -28.96 26.46
N ARG A 348 -6.33 -28.10 26.74
CA ARG A 348 -6.35 -27.17 27.87
C ARG A 348 -6.13 -27.85 29.22
N ILE A 349 -6.72 -29.03 29.44
CA ILE A 349 -6.69 -29.72 30.74
C ILE A 349 -5.51 -30.70 30.86
N ARG A 350 -5.07 -31.31 29.75
CA ARG A 350 -4.18 -32.47 29.78
C ARG A 350 -2.80 -32.21 29.17
N ALA A 351 -2.69 -31.27 28.23
CA ALA A 351 -1.43 -31.04 27.54
C ALA A 351 -0.42 -30.33 28.46
N ILE A 352 0.82 -30.81 28.45
CA ILE A 352 1.97 -30.13 29.07
C ILE A 352 2.62 -29.20 28.05
N THR A 353 2.56 -29.55 26.77
CA THR A 353 3.04 -28.74 25.64
C THR A 353 1.90 -28.51 24.66
N ALA A 354 1.70 -27.26 24.23
CA ALA A 354 0.68 -26.86 23.28
C ALA A 354 1.21 -25.73 22.41
N HIS A 355 1.97 -26.11 21.38
CA HIS A 355 2.63 -25.15 20.51
C HIS A 355 2.26 -25.38 19.06
N MET A 356 2.15 -24.27 18.33
CA MET A 356 2.28 -24.27 16.87
C MET A 356 3.72 -23.88 16.54
N CYS A 357 4.31 -24.55 15.55
CA CYS A 357 5.67 -24.33 15.11
C CYS A 357 5.69 -24.15 13.60
N PHE A 358 6.61 -23.32 13.14
CA PHE A 358 6.84 -23.07 11.72
C PHE A 358 8.29 -22.66 11.51
N ARG A 359 8.71 -22.56 10.25
CA ARG A 359 10.08 -22.25 9.86
C ARG A 359 10.08 -21.03 8.97
N VAL A 360 11.14 -20.25 9.08
CA VAL A 360 11.38 -19.08 8.26
C VAL A 360 12.79 -19.18 7.67
N TRP A 361 12.87 -18.98 6.37
CA TRP A 361 14.12 -18.92 5.63
C TRP A 361 14.31 -17.55 4.97
N GLN A 362 15.50 -17.00 5.13
CA GLN A 362 15.94 -15.78 4.45
C GLN A 362 17.40 -15.93 4.03
N GLU A 363 17.66 -15.72 2.74
CA GLU A 363 18.98 -15.84 2.13
C GLU A 363 20.01 -14.92 2.80
N GLY A 364 21.20 -15.45 3.10
CA GLY A 364 22.28 -14.72 3.75
C GLY A 364 22.02 -14.33 5.21
N VAL A 365 20.86 -14.71 5.76
CA VAL A 365 20.42 -14.39 7.11
C VAL A 365 20.23 -15.66 7.94
N THR A 366 19.23 -16.50 7.64
CA THR A 366 18.92 -17.68 8.46
C THR A 366 19.82 -18.88 8.14
N ASP A 367 20.41 -18.89 6.96
CA ASP A 367 21.38 -19.89 6.48
C ASP A 367 22.72 -19.82 7.21
N ARG A 368 23.01 -18.72 7.89
CA ARG A 368 24.23 -18.53 8.68
C ARG A 368 24.16 -19.20 10.04
N ASP A 369 25.29 -19.74 10.48
CA ASP A 369 25.42 -20.36 11.80
C ASP A 369 25.30 -19.38 12.97
N ASP A 370 25.56 -18.11 12.71
CA ASP A 370 25.50 -17.01 13.67
C ASP A 370 24.26 -16.12 13.50
N ALA A 371 23.21 -16.61 12.81
CA ALA A 371 21.95 -15.89 12.65
C ALA A 371 21.37 -15.49 14.03
N PRO A 372 21.21 -14.19 14.32
CA PRO A 372 20.66 -13.78 15.61
C PRO A 372 19.16 -14.11 15.69
N ALA A 373 18.62 -14.23 16.90
CA ALA A 373 17.21 -14.62 17.10
C ALA A 373 16.21 -13.57 16.58
N ASP A 374 16.64 -12.32 16.43
CA ASP A 374 15.92 -11.17 15.91
C ASP A 374 16.34 -10.80 14.47
N ALA A 375 16.99 -11.74 13.77
CA ALA A 375 17.41 -11.54 12.38
C ALA A 375 16.22 -11.30 11.44
N VAL A 376 15.09 -11.94 11.76
CA VAL A 376 13.80 -11.79 11.08
C VAL A 376 12.79 -11.27 12.09
N ASP A 377 12.07 -10.23 11.71
CA ASP A 377 10.93 -9.73 12.47
C ASP A 377 9.74 -10.64 12.20
N VAL A 378 9.29 -11.39 13.20
CA VAL A 378 8.23 -12.39 13.05
C VAL A 378 7.16 -12.17 14.10
N THR A 379 5.92 -12.02 13.66
CA THR A 379 4.72 -11.87 14.49
C THR A 379 3.60 -12.74 13.92
N LEU A 380 2.71 -13.25 14.77
CA LEU A 380 1.46 -13.84 14.32
C LEU A 380 0.36 -12.78 14.38
N VAL A 381 -0.34 -12.55 13.26
CA VAL A 381 -1.50 -11.65 13.17
C VAL A 381 -2.75 -12.51 13.06
N CYS A 382 -3.78 -12.25 13.87
CA CYS A 382 -5.01 -13.03 13.89
C CYS A 382 -6.25 -12.12 13.86
N ASP A 383 -7.22 -12.44 13.01
CA ASP A 383 -8.60 -11.92 13.04
C ASP A 383 -9.53 -13.02 13.57
N TRP A 384 -10.37 -12.68 14.54
CA TRP A 384 -11.34 -13.58 15.17
C TRP A 384 -12.75 -13.48 14.57
N GLY A 385 -12.88 -12.80 13.43
CA GLY A 385 -14.15 -12.54 12.75
C GLY A 385 -14.88 -11.30 13.27
N ASP A 386 -14.20 -10.45 14.05
CA ASP A 386 -14.69 -9.15 14.50
C ASP A 386 -14.07 -7.98 13.74
N GLY A 387 -13.22 -8.26 12.75
CA GLY A 387 -12.54 -7.25 11.94
C GLY A 387 -11.41 -6.53 12.69
N VAL A 388 -11.01 -7.02 13.86
CA VAL A 388 -9.91 -6.48 14.65
C VAL A 388 -8.73 -7.44 14.63
N GLU A 389 -7.66 -7.03 13.93
CA GLU A 389 -6.42 -7.79 13.93
C GLU A 389 -5.68 -7.67 15.25
N ARG A 390 -5.26 -8.83 15.78
CA ARG A 390 -4.51 -8.95 17.02
C ARG A 390 -3.13 -9.52 16.71
N ARG A 391 -2.09 -8.83 17.19
CA ARG A 391 -0.69 -9.24 17.04
C ARG A 391 -0.23 -10.03 18.24
N HIS A 392 0.43 -11.16 17.98
CA HIS A 392 0.90 -12.09 18.98
C HIS A 392 2.37 -12.42 18.74
N GLY A 393 3.19 -12.19 19.76
CA GLY A 393 4.62 -12.51 19.69
C GLY A 393 4.85 -14.00 19.53
N VAL A 394 5.83 -14.35 18.70
CA VAL A 394 6.36 -15.71 18.60
C VAL A 394 7.77 -15.76 19.20
N SER A 395 8.25 -16.94 19.52
CA SER A 395 9.61 -17.13 20.06
C SER A 395 10.42 -18.01 19.13
N VAL A 396 11.72 -17.73 18.99
CA VAL A 396 12.64 -18.67 18.35
C VAL A 396 12.76 -19.93 19.22
N ASP A 397 12.52 -21.09 18.63
CA ASP A 397 12.71 -22.41 19.25
C ASP A 397 14.12 -22.95 18.96
N GLY A 398 14.64 -22.71 17.75
CA GLY A 398 15.96 -23.14 17.36
C GLY A 398 16.21 -23.01 15.86
N ARG A 399 17.15 -23.81 15.35
CA ARG A 399 17.42 -23.93 13.91
C ARG A 399 17.11 -25.34 13.43
N GLU A 400 16.65 -25.45 12.19
CA GLU A 400 16.48 -26.73 11.51
C GLU A 400 16.99 -26.61 10.08
N GLY A 401 18.18 -27.14 9.80
CA GLY A 401 18.86 -26.87 8.53
C GLY A 401 19.25 -25.40 8.42
N ASN A 402 18.82 -24.75 7.33
CA ASN A 402 19.09 -23.33 7.04
C ASN A 402 17.98 -22.40 7.56
N ASP A 403 17.02 -22.94 8.31
CA ASP A 403 15.81 -22.21 8.71
C ASP A 403 15.85 -21.88 10.20
N LEU A 404 15.32 -20.71 10.56
CA LEU A 404 14.94 -20.42 11.94
C LEU A 404 13.58 -21.05 12.23
N ARG A 405 13.50 -21.85 13.28
CA ARG A 405 12.27 -22.48 13.75
C ARG A 405 11.65 -21.62 14.84
N TYR A 406 10.41 -21.20 14.64
CA TYR A 406 9.64 -20.41 15.58
C TYR A 406 8.57 -21.27 16.26
N ARG A 407 8.18 -20.85 17.46
CA ARG A 407 7.08 -21.42 18.22
C ARG A 407 6.12 -20.35 18.72
N LEU A 408 4.85 -20.71 18.73
CA LEU A 408 3.74 -19.97 19.28
C LEU A 408 3.12 -20.78 20.43
N ASP A 409 2.86 -20.13 21.57
CA ASP A 409 2.13 -20.75 22.67
C ASP A 409 0.62 -20.62 22.47
N LEU A 410 -0.05 -21.75 22.18
CA LEU A 410 -1.49 -21.78 21.95
C LEU A 410 -2.28 -21.47 23.23
N ALA A 411 -1.74 -21.78 24.41
CA ALA A 411 -2.40 -21.46 25.67
C ALA A 411 -2.43 -19.94 25.91
N GLY A 412 -1.45 -19.20 25.39
CA GLY A 412 -1.42 -17.74 25.43
C GLY A 412 -2.51 -17.08 24.59
N LEU A 413 -3.01 -17.78 23.56
CA LEU A 413 -4.06 -17.32 22.65
C LEU A 413 -5.47 -17.78 23.03
N ASP A 414 -5.60 -18.69 24.00
CA ASP A 414 -6.84 -19.38 24.30
C ASP A 414 -7.92 -18.43 24.88
N PRO A 415 -9.01 -18.16 24.15
CA PRO A 415 -10.07 -17.28 24.63
C PRO A 415 -10.88 -17.93 25.76
N PHE A 416 -10.81 -19.25 25.90
CA PHE A 416 -11.50 -20.01 26.95
C PHE A 416 -10.58 -20.36 28.14
N ARG A 417 -9.50 -19.60 28.34
CA ARG A 417 -8.61 -19.79 29.48
C ARG A 417 -9.37 -19.69 30.81
N PRO A 418 -9.02 -20.49 31.83
CA PRO A 418 -9.74 -20.48 33.11
C PRO A 418 -9.82 -19.09 33.74
N ASN A 419 -10.99 -18.76 34.29
CA ASN A 419 -11.28 -17.47 34.96
C ASN A 419 -11.23 -16.23 34.05
N ARG A 420 -11.32 -16.39 32.72
CA ARG A 420 -11.58 -15.27 31.82
C ARG A 420 -12.76 -15.57 30.91
N CYS A 421 -13.53 -14.54 30.62
CA CYS A 421 -14.54 -14.59 29.58
C CYS A 421 -13.87 -14.49 28.21
N PRO A 422 -14.39 -15.20 27.19
CA PRO A 422 -14.00 -14.93 25.82
C PRO A 422 -14.21 -13.45 25.49
N ASP A 423 -13.16 -12.82 24.97
CA ASP A 423 -13.12 -11.43 24.50
C ASP A 423 -13.13 -11.35 22.96
N VAL A 424 -13.60 -12.43 22.34
CA VAL A 424 -13.70 -12.64 20.89
C VAL A 424 -15.02 -13.32 20.56
N PRO A 425 -15.53 -13.24 19.32
CA PRO A 425 -16.74 -13.93 18.92
C PRO A 425 -16.67 -15.44 19.18
N THR A 426 -17.72 -15.99 19.79
CA THR A 426 -17.90 -17.44 19.98
C THR A 426 -19.21 -17.92 19.36
N PHE A 427 -19.26 -19.20 18.98
CA PHE A 427 -20.45 -19.85 18.44
C PHE A 427 -20.50 -21.33 18.83
N LEU A 428 -21.68 -21.93 18.81
CA LEU A 428 -21.83 -23.36 19.09
C LEU A 428 -21.59 -24.18 17.81
N GLU A 429 -20.66 -25.13 17.88
CA GLU A 429 -20.35 -26.06 16.80
C GLU A 429 -20.11 -27.46 17.38
N GLY A 430 -20.83 -28.47 16.87
CA GLY A 430 -20.65 -29.86 17.32
C GLY A 430 -20.89 -30.10 18.82
N GLY A 431 -21.69 -29.25 19.48
CA GLY A 431 -21.93 -29.31 20.92
C GLY A 431 -20.84 -28.68 21.78
N TYR A 432 -19.90 -27.95 21.18
CA TYR A 432 -18.86 -27.18 21.86
C TYR A 432 -19.06 -25.69 21.61
N GLU A 433 -18.73 -24.87 22.60
CA GLU A 433 -18.52 -23.44 22.39
C GLU A 433 -17.17 -23.26 21.70
N THR A 434 -17.17 -22.58 20.57
CA THR A 434 -16.05 -22.52 19.63
C THR A 434 -15.72 -21.08 19.30
N ALA A 435 -14.43 -20.78 19.22
CA ALA A 435 -13.89 -19.53 18.68
C ALA A 435 -12.92 -19.88 17.55
N ARG A 436 -12.95 -19.11 16.46
CA ARG A 436 -12.11 -19.34 15.29
C ARG A 436 -11.33 -18.08 14.96
N ALA A 437 -10.02 -18.23 14.77
CA ALA A 437 -9.16 -17.18 14.28
C ALA A 437 -8.61 -17.56 12.90
N THR A 438 -8.63 -16.60 11.98
CA THR A 438 -7.88 -16.64 10.74
C THR A 438 -6.59 -15.87 10.98
N CYS A 439 -5.46 -16.57 10.92
CA CYS A 439 -4.17 -15.98 11.25
C CYS A 439 -3.19 -16.04 10.08
N ALA A 440 -2.18 -15.19 10.09
CA ALA A 440 -1.02 -15.27 9.22
C ALA A 440 0.26 -15.00 10.03
N VAL A 441 1.36 -15.62 9.63
CA VAL A 441 2.69 -15.26 10.11
C VAL A 441 3.16 -14.05 9.30
N GLU A 442 3.34 -12.92 9.95
CA GLU A 442 3.96 -11.74 9.39
C GLU A 442 5.47 -11.82 9.62
N ALA A 443 6.25 -12.00 8.55
CA ALA A 443 7.70 -12.11 8.58
C ALA A 443 8.33 -11.02 7.69
N ASN A 444 9.06 -10.09 8.31
CA ASN A 444 9.57 -8.86 7.66
C ASN A 444 8.47 -8.10 6.89
N GLY A 445 7.26 -8.03 7.46
CA GLY A 445 6.09 -7.36 6.86
C GLY A 445 5.34 -8.16 5.78
N ALA A 446 5.83 -9.33 5.37
CA ALA A 446 5.13 -10.24 4.46
C ALA A 446 4.24 -11.21 5.24
N ARG A 447 3.01 -11.46 4.79
CA ARG A 447 2.08 -12.41 5.45
C ARG A 447 2.14 -13.79 4.83
N TRP A 448 2.14 -14.81 5.67
CA TRP A 448 2.29 -16.21 5.26
C TRP A 448 1.31 -17.12 6.00
N GLY A 449 0.75 -18.08 5.27
CA GLY A 449 -0.09 -19.15 5.80
C GLY A 449 0.44 -20.52 5.37
N VAL A 450 -0.39 -21.55 5.55
CA VAL A 450 0.03 -22.92 5.22
C VAL A 450 0.32 -23.10 3.72
N GLY A 451 -0.41 -22.37 2.86
CA GLY A 451 -0.26 -22.44 1.42
C GLY A 451 0.86 -21.59 0.82
N GLY A 452 1.47 -20.66 1.57
CA GLY A 452 2.50 -19.75 1.07
C GLY A 452 2.30 -18.30 1.50
N GLU A 453 2.93 -17.36 0.79
CA GLU A 453 2.75 -15.92 0.97
C GLU A 453 1.32 -15.53 0.59
N GLY A 454 0.70 -14.61 1.33
CA GLY A 454 -0.69 -14.17 1.17
C GLY A 454 -1.75 -15.12 1.75
N GLU A 455 -1.38 -16.36 2.06
CA GLU A 455 -2.29 -17.34 2.63
C GLU A 455 -2.47 -17.17 4.14
N SER A 456 -3.45 -17.88 4.70
CA SER A 456 -3.73 -17.89 6.16
C SER A 456 -3.65 -19.30 6.76
N ILE A 457 -3.75 -19.37 8.08
CA ILE A 457 -3.92 -20.58 8.87
C ILE A 457 -5.09 -20.39 9.83
N THR A 458 -5.98 -21.38 9.89
CA THR A 458 -7.09 -21.36 10.83
C THR A 458 -6.69 -21.97 12.17
N LEU A 459 -6.89 -21.20 13.25
CA LEU A 459 -6.82 -21.68 14.63
C LEU A 459 -8.24 -21.83 15.18
N THR A 460 -8.57 -23.01 15.69
CA THR A 460 -9.88 -23.29 16.27
C THR A 460 -9.73 -23.65 17.74
N PHE A 461 -10.40 -22.88 18.60
CA PHE A 461 -10.43 -23.08 20.04
C PHE A 461 -11.81 -23.59 20.42
N SER A 462 -11.89 -24.61 21.27
CA SER A 462 -13.18 -25.12 21.73
C SER A 462 -13.20 -25.40 23.23
N ASP A 463 -14.37 -25.20 23.83
CA ASP A 463 -14.68 -25.59 25.19
C ASP A 463 -16.07 -26.20 25.32
N TYR A 464 -16.35 -26.87 26.45
CA TYR A 464 -17.72 -27.24 26.77
C TYR A 464 -18.60 -25.99 26.89
N PRO A 465 -19.85 -26.01 26.40
CA PRO A 465 -20.77 -24.88 26.53
C PRO A 465 -21.06 -24.53 27.99
N GLU A 466 -21.14 -25.55 28.84
CA GLU A 466 -21.21 -25.44 30.29
C GLU A 466 -19.80 -25.58 30.86
N SER A 467 -19.25 -24.48 31.36
CA SER A 467 -17.93 -24.45 31.98
C SER A 467 -18.04 -23.73 33.30
N TYR A 468 -17.86 -24.48 34.40
CA TYR A 468 -17.94 -23.93 35.76
C TYR A 468 -17.08 -22.68 35.94
N TRP A 469 -15.91 -22.61 35.28
CA TRP A 469 -15.05 -21.45 35.35
C TRP A 469 -15.63 -20.24 34.60
N ARG A 470 -16.29 -20.45 33.47
CA ARG A 470 -16.92 -19.35 32.72
C ARG A 470 -18.19 -18.87 33.41
N GLU A 471 -19.05 -19.79 33.86
CA GLU A 471 -20.31 -19.47 34.55
C GLU A 471 -20.13 -18.63 35.82
N ASN A 472 -19.04 -18.84 36.57
CA ASN A 472 -18.77 -18.07 37.79
C ASN A 472 -18.06 -16.74 37.56
N ASN A 473 -17.44 -16.52 36.40
CA ASN A 473 -16.63 -15.33 36.12
C ASN A 473 -17.23 -14.42 35.05
N CYS A 474 -18.12 -14.94 34.21
CA CYS A 474 -18.84 -14.19 33.20
C CYS A 474 -20.23 -13.94 33.74
N ALA A 475 -20.43 -12.76 34.31
CA ALA A 475 -21.75 -12.31 34.71
C ALA A 475 -22.67 -12.38 33.48
N ALA A 476 -23.91 -12.82 33.71
CA ALA A 476 -24.98 -12.65 32.73
C ALA A 476 -25.31 -11.17 32.67
N ASP A 477 -24.59 -10.41 31.84
CA ASP A 477 -24.97 -9.05 31.45
C ASP A 477 -26.17 -9.06 30.49
#